data_AF-A0A8X6SKC6-F1
#
_entry.id   AF-A0A8X6SKC6-F1
#
_cell.length_a   1.000
_cell.length_b   1.000
_cell.length_c   1.000
_cell.angle_alpha   90.00
_cell.angle_beta   90.00
_cell.angle_gamma   90.00
#
_symmetry.space_group_name_H-M   'P 1'
#
loop_
_entity.id
_entity.type
_entity.pdbx_description
1 polymer ?
#
loop_
_entity_poly.entity_id
_entity_poly.type
_entity_poly.pdbx_seq_one_letter_code
_entity_poly.pdbx_strand_id
1 'polypeptide(L)' 'MMNRILICEALAKRNEIDPFLKRMVTGDEKWITYNNIVRKRSCSKSGEAAQTVAKPELTARKVLLCIWWDWKGIIY' A
#
# COMPACT_ATOMS: atom_id res chain seq x y z
N MET A 1 -9.55 20.06 2.31
CA MET A 1 -10.10 19.55 1.03
C MET A 1 -9.57 20.34 -0.17
N MET A 2 -9.71 21.67 -0.19
CA MET A 2 -9.31 22.53 -1.32
C MET A 2 -7.85 22.39 -1.77
N ASN A 3 -6.89 22.30 -0.84
CA ASN A 3 -5.48 22.19 -1.20
C ASN A 3 -5.16 20.97 -2.06
N ARG A 4 -5.81 19.82 -1.81
CA ARG A 4 -5.60 18.62 -2.64
C ARG A 4 -6.12 18.82 -4.06
N ILE A 5 -7.27 19.47 -4.20
CA ILE A 5 -7.90 19.74 -5.50
C ILE A 5 -7.03 20.68 -6.33
N LEU A 6 -6.59 21.81 -5.74
CA LEU A 6 -5.75 22.79 -6.43
C LEU A 6 -4.41 22.19 -6.89
N ILE A 7 -3.78 21.36 -6.06
CA ILE A 7 -2.53 20.67 -6.40
C ILE A 7 -2.77 19.68 -7.56
N CYS A 8 -3.84 18.89 -7.50
CA CYS A 8 -4.18 17.95 -8.57
C CYS A 8 -4.44 18.68 -9.90
N GLU A 9 -5.19 19.77 -9.90
CA GLU A 9 -5.46 20.57 -11.09
C GLU A 9 -4.19 21.17 -11.70
N ALA A 10 -3.30 21.71 -10.87
CA ALA A 10 -2.03 22.27 -11.32
C ALA A 10 -1.12 21.20 -11.93
N LEU A 11 -1.02 20.02 -11.30
CA LEU A 11 -0.23 18.91 -11.80
C LEU A 11 -0.80 18.33 -13.10
N ALA A 12 -2.13 18.25 -13.23
CA ALA A 12 -2.80 17.80 -14.44
C ALA A 12 -2.49 18.72 -15.63
N LYS A 13 -2.69 20.04 -15.47
CA LYS A 13 -2.37 21.03 -16.50
C LYS A 13 -0.90 20.99 -16.91
N ARG A 14 0.00 20.82 -15.94
CA ARG A 14 1.44 20.66 -16.24
C ARG A 14 1.71 19.42 -17.09
N ASN A 15 1.05 18.30 -16.79
CA ASN A 15 1.27 17.05 -17.53
C ASN A 15 0.71 17.11 -18.96
N GLU A 16 -0.31 17.92 -19.22
CA GLU A 16 -0.83 18.17 -20.58
C GLU A 16 0.18 18.98 -21.43
N ILE A 17 0.88 19.93 -20.82
CA ILE A 17 1.85 20.80 -21.52
C ILE A 17 3.23 20.13 -21.66
N ASP A 18 3.73 19.55 -20.56
CA ASP A 18 5.02 18.83 -20.50
C ASP A 18 4.82 17.51 -19.74
N PRO A 19 4.62 16.39 -20.46
CA PRO A 19 4.41 15.09 -19.83
C PRO A 19 5.58 14.66 -18.96
N PHE A 20 5.43 14.76 -17.64
CA PHE A 20 6.50 14.52 -16.68
C PHE A 20 6.39 13.18 -15.93
N LEU A 21 5.27 12.45 -16.09
CA LEU A 21 5.04 11.19 -15.37
C LEU A 21 6.13 10.14 -15.64
N LYS A 22 6.65 10.06 -16.88
CA LYS A 22 7.74 9.15 -17.25
C LYS A 22 9.12 9.58 -16.69
N ARG A 23 9.23 10.77 -16.12
CA ARG A 23 10.45 11.25 -15.46
C ARG A 23 10.33 11.17 -13.93
N MET A 24 9.18 10.80 -13.41
CA MET A 24 8.93 10.73 -11.98
C MET A 24 9.49 9.43 -11.42
N VAL A 25 10.25 9.57 -10.33
CA VAL A 25 10.62 8.47 -9.44
C VAL A 25 9.80 8.64 -8.17
N THR A 26 9.14 7.57 -7.74
CA THR A 26 8.35 7.54 -6.51
C THR A 26 8.99 6.56 -5.54
N GLY A 27 8.93 6.87 -4.25
CA GLY A 27 9.34 5.94 -3.21
C GLY A 27 8.33 5.92 -2.08
N ASP A 28 8.23 4.78 -1.43
CA ASP A 28 7.37 4.58 -0.26
C ASP A 28 8.00 3.60 0.72
N GLU A 29 7.59 3.71 1.98
CA GLU A 29 8.05 2.86 3.07
C GLU A 29 6.89 2.06 3.64
N LYS A 30 7.07 0.74 3.70
CA LYS A 30 6.04 -0.18 4.19
C LYS A 30 6.59 -1.12 5.24
N TRP A 31 5.91 -1.18 6.37
CA TRP A 31 6.15 -2.21 7.37
C TRP A 31 5.60 -3.56 6.91
N ILE A 32 6.48 -4.55 6.79
CA ILE A 32 6.13 -5.93 6.46
C ILE A 32 6.35 -6.80 7.69
N THR A 33 5.30 -7.51 8.11
CA THR A 33 5.36 -8.51 9.18
C THR A 33 5.80 -9.86 8.63
N TYR A 34 6.72 -10.55 9.30
CA TYR A 34 7.15 -11.91 8.88
C TYR A 34 6.00 -12.91 8.87
N ASN A 35 5.16 -12.86 9.91
CA ASN A 35 3.97 -13.69 9.99
C ASN A 35 2.74 -12.87 9.57
N ASN A 36 2.48 -12.83 8.26
CA ASN A 36 1.28 -12.20 7.73
C ASN A 36 0.10 -13.17 7.89
N ILE A 37 -0.44 -13.25 9.12
CA ILE A 37 -1.62 -14.07 9.40
C ILE A 37 -2.81 -13.43 8.68
N VAL A 38 -3.04 -13.84 7.44
CA VAL A 38 -4.22 -13.45 6.68
C VAL A 38 -5.38 -14.28 7.19
N ARG A 39 -6.27 -13.65 7.97
CA ARG A 39 -7.52 -14.27 8.42
C ARG A 39 -8.38 -14.55 7.19
N LYS A 40 -8.44 -15.80 6.74
CA LYS A 40 -9.39 -16.22 5.71
C LYS A 40 -10.80 -16.03 6.26
N ARG A 41 -11.64 -15.28 5.53
CA ARG A 41 -13.05 -15.09 5.89
C ARG A 41 -13.77 -16.42 5.67
N SER A 42 -13.98 -17.19 6.73
CA SER A 42 -14.87 -18.36 6.73
C SER A 42 -16.28 -17.90 7.08
N CYS A 43 -17.23 -18.07 6.17
CA CYS A 43 -18.65 -17.94 6.48
C CYS A 43 -19.14 -19.30 6.99
N SER A 44 -19.23 -19.46 8.31
CA SER A 44 -19.78 -20.67 8.93
C SER A 44 -21.31 -20.62 8.88
N LYS A 45 -21.98 -21.77 8.74
CA LYS A 45 -23.44 -21.84 8.84
C LYS A 45 -23.89 -21.55 10.29
N SER A 46 -25.14 -21.13 10.46
CA SER A 46 -25.75 -20.88 11.79
C SER A 46 -25.59 -22.13 12.67
N GLY A 47 -24.79 -22.03 13.73
CA GLY A 47 -24.54 -23.12 14.69
C GLY A 47 -23.16 -23.77 14.60
N GLU A 48 -22.34 -23.49 13.58
CA GLU A 48 -20.97 -24.04 13.48
C GLU A 48 -19.93 -23.08 14.07
N ALA A 49 -18.95 -23.62 14.79
CA ALA A 49 -17.86 -22.84 15.35
C ALA A 49 -17.04 -22.17 14.21
N ALA A 50 -16.90 -20.84 14.28
CA ALA A 50 -16.04 -20.11 13.36
C ALA A 50 -14.58 -20.54 13.54
N GLN A 51 -13.82 -20.63 12.44
CA GLN A 51 -12.39 -20.90 12.52
C GLN A 51 -11.72 -19.80 13.36
N THR A 52 -11.18 -20.20 14.52
CA THR A 52 -10.46 -19.32 15.43
C THR A 52 -9.04 -19.15 14.93
N VAL A 53 -8.78 -18.01 14.29
CA VAL A 53 -7.42 -17.60 13.95
C VAL A 53 -6.82 -16.93 15.19
N ALA A 54 -5.67 -17.43 15.65
CA ALA A 54 -4.94 -16.86 16.77
C ALA A 54 -4.66 -15.37 16.50
N LYS A 55 -4.89 -14.53 17.51
CA LYS A 55 -4.62 -13.09 17.42
C LYS A 55 -3.12 -12.91 17.18
N PRO A 56 -2.68 -12.14 16.17
CA PRO A 56 -1.26 -11.93 15.93
C PRO A 56 -0.64 -11.30 17.18
N GLU A 57 0.46 -11.89 17.67
CA GLU A 57 1.22 -11.34 18.78
C GLU A 57 1.69 -9.91 18.44
N LEU A 58 1.55 -8.99 19.38
CA LEU A 58 1.93 -7.57 19.22
C LEU A 58 3.42 -7.40 18.85
N THR A 59 4.24 -8.38 19.21
CA THR A 59 5.68 -8.48 18.95
C THR A 59 5.99 -9.25 17.67
N ALA A 60 5.12 -9.19 16.65
CA ALA A 60 5.45 -9.72 15.34
C ALA A 60 6.75 -9.06 14.85
N ARG A 61 7.77 -9.87 14.52
CA ARG A 61 8.97 -9.35 13.84
C ARG A 61 8.51 -8.59 12.59
N LYS A 62 8.94 -7.34 12.45
CA LYS A 62 8.66 -6.48 11.29
C LYS A 62 9.96 -6.06 10.64
N VAL A 63 9.91 -5.91 9.33
CA VAL A 63 10.96 -5.28 8.53
C VAL A 63 10.35 -4.04 7.89
N LEU A 64 11.08 -2.93 7.90
CA LEU A 64 10.73 -1.77 7.10
C LEU A 64 11.27 -2.00 5.69
N LEU A 65 10.37 -2.05 4.71
CA LEU A 65 10.74 -2.08 3.31
C LEU A 65 10.65 -0.65 2.77
N CYS A 66 11.78 -0.12 2.29
CA CYS A 66 11.83 1.16 1.57
C CYS A 66 12.06 0.83 0.10
N ILE A 67 11.14 1.21 -0.78
CA ILE A 67 11.24 0.95 -2.22
C ILE A 67 11.23 2.27 -2.97
N TRP A 68 12.05 2.38 -4.02
CA TRP A 68 11.98 3.42 -5.04
C TRP A 68 11.72 2.78 -6.40
N TRP A 69 10.80 3.34 -7.18
CA TRP A 69 10.47 2.85 -8.51
C TRP A 69 10.11 3.99 -9.47
N ASP A 70 10.32 3.76 -10.76
CA ASP A 70 9.91 4.63 -11.85
C ASP A 70 8.85 3.96 -12.73
N TRP A 71 8.58 4.54 -13.90
CA TRP A 71 7.65 3.96 -14.87
C TRP A 71 8.15 2.67 -15.53
N LYS A 72 9.44 2.33 -15.42
CA LYS A 72 10.04 1.10 -15.98
C LYS A 72 10.10 -0.01 -14.94
N GLY A 73 10.31 0.30 -13.67
CA GLY A 73 10.36 -0.70 -12.61
C GLY A 73 11.00 -0.22 -11.32
N ILE A 74 11.38 -1.18 -10.49
CA ILE A 74 12.02 -0.94 -9.19
C ILE A 74 13.47 -0.52 -9.42
N ILE A 75 13.86 0.56 -8.74
CA ILE A 75 15.23 1.10 -8.72
C ILE A 75 15.96 0.61 -7.47
N TYR A 76 15.31 0.70 -6.31
CA TYR A 76 15.84 0.31 -5.00
C TYR A 76 14.76 -0.37 -4.17
#